data_AF-A0A837C573-F1
#
_entry.id   AF-A0A837C573-F1
#
_cell.length_a   1.000
_cell.length_b   1.000
_cell.length_c   1.000
_cell.angle_alpha   90.00
_cell.angle_beta   90.00
_cell.angle_gamma   90.00
#
_symmetry.space_group_name_H-M   'P 1'
#
loop_
_entity.id
_entity.type
_entity.pdbx_description
1 polymer ?
#
loop_
_entity_poly.entity_id
_entity_poly.type
_entity_poly.pdbx_seq_one_letter_code
_entity_poly.pdbx_strand_id
1 'polypeptide(L)'
;MKTHCRLVLNGKLVEARAGESLIDAALGGSILIPHDCRSGQCQSCRVTVVSGSVDDGGSGHGRTVLACQAAVAGDAEIEFEELPLPMKRACAVTEINELSPEIAEVVLTTSAPLEFRPGQYVRVKFSGYPAREFSPTFRLDGSFKQVELVFHIRRLPDGTVSGQIGKAIRPGHAAHVQGPFGQAYLRQGQGPLVLVAGGAGWAPIWALARSARSTQRNREMAVVAGSRDADNLYMLPSLQWLIDDGVRDVIATTEVGSTLPIRPGRPSHYLPLLGLEDTVYVAGPVGLVDIVKNKARSANAQCYADPFLPSSQTPSLMDKITRLWRSREQPHRPGL
;
A
#
# COMPACT_ATOMS: atom_id res chain seq x y z
N MET A 1 14.52 -37.78 5.77
CA MET A 1 13.99 -36.65 4.97
C MET A 1 15.15 -36.01 4.21
N LYS A 2 14.94 -35.60 2.95
CA LYS A 2 15.92 -34.79 2.24
C LYS A 2 16.10 -33.48 3.02
N THR A 3 17.34 -33.19 3.44
CA THR A 3 17.67 -31.95 4.16
C THR A 3 17.81 -30.76 3.20
N HIS A 4 18.11 -31.06 1.93
CA HIS A 4 18.26 -30.07 0.85
C HIS A 4 17.25 -30.36 -0.25
N CYS A 5 16.70 -29.28 -0.80
CA CYS A 5 15.72 -29.26 -1.86
C CYS A 5 16.19 -28.31 -2.95
N ARG A 6 15.77 -28.58 -4.18
CA ARG A 6 16.07 -27.72 -5.33
C ARG A 6 14.85 -26.87 -5.67
N LEU A 7 15.03 -25.55 -5.65
CA LEU A 7 14.03 -24.61 -6.09
C LEU A 7 14.39 -24.06 -7.47
N VAL A 8 13.42 -24.01 -8.37
CA VAL A 8 13.52 -23.27 -9.64
C VAL A 8 12.72 -21.99 -9.47
N LEU A 9 13.40 -20.85 -9.35
CA LEU A 9 12.80 -19.53 -9.12
C LEU A 9 12.94 -18.69 -10.39
N ASN A 10 11.84 -18.44 -11.10
CA ASN A 10 11.86 -17.80 -12.44
C ASN A 10 12.92 -18.43 -13.37
N GLY A 11 12.98 -19.76 -13.41
CA GLY A 11 13.94 -20.52 -14.23
C GLY A 11 15.36 -20.62 -13.67
N LYS A 12 15.68 -20.00 -12.52
CA LYS A 12 17.01 -20.08 -11.89
C LYS A 12 17.01 -21.12 -10.76
N LEU A 13 17.98 -22.03 -10.79
CA LEU A 13 18.14 -23.07 -9.78
C LEU A 13 18.78 -22.50 -8.50
N VAL A 14 18.18 -22.80 -7.35
CA VAL A 14 18.67 -22.46 -6.01
C VAL A 14 18.61 -23.68 -5.11
N GLU A 15 19.70 -23.92 -4.36
CA GLU A 15 19.72 -24.91 -3.29
C GLU A 15 19.07 -24.32 -2.02
N ALA A 16 18.14 -25.06 -1.44
CA ALA A 16 17.36 -24.64 -0.28
C ALA A 16 17.34 -25.73 0.79
N ARG A 17 17.16 -25.33 2.04
CA ARG A 17 16.95 -26.24 3.17
C ARG A 17 15.46 -26.47 3.38
N ALA A 18 15.07 -27.73 3.58
CA ALA A 18 13.70 -28.03 3.97
C ALA A 18 13.33 -27.29 5.27
N GLY A 19 12.16 -26.64 5.29
CA GLY A 19 11.63 -25.88 6.41
C GLY A 19 12.03 -24.40 6.47
N GLU A 20 12.98 -23.92 5.65
CA GLU A 20 13.24 -22.48 5.56
C GLU A 20 12.17 -21.77 4.71
N SER A 21 11.98 -20.45 4.91
CA SER A 21 10.99 -19.70 4.14
C SER A 21 11.42 -19.55 2.68
N LEU A 22 10.46 -19.47 1.76
CA LEU A 22 10.77 -19.24 0.34
C LEU A 22 11.56 -17.94 0.13
N ILE A 23 11.33 -16.91 0.96
CA ILE A 23 12.13 -15.67 0.93
C ILE A 23 13.59 -15.92 1.32
N ASP A 24 13.84 -16.63 2.41
CA ASP A 24 15.21 -16.87 2.87
C ASP A 24 15.98 -17.75 1.89
N ALA A 25 15.32 -18.79 1.36
CA ALA A 25 15.89 -19.65 0.31
C ALA A 25 16.28 -18.83 -0.93
N ALA A 26 15.37 -17.98 -1.42
CA ALA A 26 15.64 -17.12 -2.58
C ALA A 26 16.80 -16.15 -2.34
N LEU A 27 16.82 -15.48 -1.18
CA LEU A 27 17.89 -14.55 -0.82
C LEU A 27 19.25 -15.27 -0.68
N GLY A 28 19.27 -16.50 -0.15
CA GLY A 28 20.46 -17.34 -0.12
C GLY A 28 21.01 -17.64 -1.52
N GLY A 29 20.12 -17.79 -2.51
CA GLY A 29 20.45 -17.91 -3.93
C GLY A 29 20.69 -16.57 -4.66
N SER A 30 20.75 -15.44 -3.95
CA SER A 30 20.85 -14.09 -4.53
C SER A 30 19.69 -13.74 -5.49
N ILE A 31 18.52 -14.31 -5.26
CA ILE A 31 17.27 -14.03 -5.99
C ILE A 31 16.35 -13.21 -5.08
N LEU A 32 15.94 -12.04 -5.57
CA LEU A 32 14.99 -11.20 -4.85
C LEU A 32 13.55 -11.54 -5.26
N ILE A 33 12.86 -12.32 -4.43
CA ILE A 33 11.41 -12.34 -4.46
C ILE A 33 10.93 -11.01 -3.88
N PRO A 34 10.05 -10.24 -4.55
CA PRO A 34 9.50 -9.02 -3.98
C PRO A 34 8.88 -9.26 -2.60
N HIS A 35 9.23 -8.47 -1.59
CA HIS A 35 8.68 -8.60 -0.24
C HIS A 35 8.85 -7.31 0.56
N ASP A 36 8.11 -7.17 1.67
CA ASP A 36 8.29 -6.06 2.61
C ASP A 36 8.01 -6.46 4.07
N CYS A 37 6.74 -6.58 4.49
CA CYS A 37 6.41 -6.74 5.92
C CYS A 37 6.88 -8.05 6.59
N ARG A 38 7.17 -9.10 5.79
CA ARG A 38 7.47 -10.48 6.23
C ARG A 38 6.53 -11.07 7.30
N SER A 39 5.31 -10.55 7.43
CA SER A 39 4.31 -10.96 8.43
C SER A 39 2.99 -11.46 7.81
N GLY A 40 2.98 -11.68 6.49
CA GLY A 40 1.80 -12.10 5.74
C GLY A 40 0.77 -10.99 5.45
N GLN A 41 0.93 -9.79 5.99
CA GLN A 41 -0.09 -8.73 5.92
C GLN A 41 -0.11 -8.00 4.57
N CYS A 42 1.05 -7.54 4.08
CA CYS A 42 1.13 -6.75 2.84
C CYS A 42 0.89 -7.56 1.56
N GLN A 43 1.03 -8.88 1.63
CA GLN A 43 0.98 -9.81 0.48
C GLN A 43 1.97 -9.51 -0.67
N SER A 44 2.95 -8.63 -0.48
CA SER A 44 3.93 -8.27 -1.52
C SER A 44 4.79 -9.43 -2.01
N CYS A 45 4.84 -10.53 -1.25
CA CYS A 45 5.58 -11.75 -1.55
C CYS A 45 4.72 -12.87 -2.12
N ARG A 46 3.55 -12.55 -2.68
CA ARG A 46 2.71 -13.57 -3.34
C ARG A 46 3.42 -14.08 -4.59
N VAL A 47 3.61 -15.40 -4.64
CA VAL A 47 4.27 -16.12 -5.73
C VAL A 47 3.38 -17.29 -6.18
N THR A 48 3.58 -17.75 -7.41
CA THR A 48 2.87 -18.91 -7.98
C THR A 48 3.71 -20.16 -7.83
N VAL A 49 3.15 -21.21 -7.26
CA VAL A 49 3.72 -22.56 -7.26
C VAL A 49 3.35 -23.23 -8.58
N VAL A 50 4.32 -23.35 -9.48
CA VAL A 50 4.15 -23.98 -10.78
C VAL A 50 4.11 -25.50 -10.61
N SER A 51 5.05 -26.06 -9.87
CA SER A 51 5.14 -27.49 -9.60
C SER A 51 5.85 -27.77 -8.28
N GLY A 52 5.73 -29.01 -7.77
CA GLY A 52 6.44 -29.46 -6.57
C GLY A 52 5.70 -29.25 -5.26
N SER A 53 6.45 -29.18 -4.15
CA SER A 53 5.89 -29.22 -2.79
C SER A 53 6.38 -28.04 -1.93
N VAL A 54 5.42 -27.25 -1.44
CA VAL A 54 5.62 -26.12 -0.54
C VAL A 54 4.57 -26.23 0.57
N ASP A 55 4.99 -26.04 1.82
CA ASP A 55 4.05 -25.79 2.92
C ASP A 55 3.62 -24.33 2.83
N ASP A 56 2.35 -24.07 2.53
CA ASP A 56 1.86 -22.71 2.28
C ASP A 56 1.71 -21.87 3.56
N GLY A 57 1.85 -22.47 4.75
CA GLY A 57 1.66 -21.79 6.03
C GLY A 57 0.25 -21.19 6.19
N GLY A 58 -0.76 -21.78 5.54
CA GLY A 58 -2.14 -21.28 5.52
C GLY A 58 -2.36 -20.04 4.64
N SER A 59 -1.36 -19.67 3.82
CA SER A 59 -1.41 -18.48 2.97
C SER A 59 -1.88 -18.75 1.53
N GLY A 60 -2.17 -20.02 1.21
CA GLY A 60 -2.56 -20.49 -0.10
C GLY A 60 -3.82 -19.84 -0.64
N HIS A 61 -3.80 -19.56 -1.94
CA HIS A 61 -4.96 -19.16 -2.72
C HIS A 61 -4.80 -19.63 -4.17
N GLY A 62 -5.56 -20.65 -4.56
CA GLY A 62 -5.35 -21.35 -5.84
C GLY A 62 -3.93 -21.94 -5.89
N ARG A 63 -3.15 -21.55 -6.91
CA ARG A 63 -1.74 -21.95 -7.05
C ARG A 63 -0.76 -20.97 -6.40
N THR A 64 -1.23 -19.97 -5.66
CA THR A 64 -0.36 -18.92 -5.12
C THR A 64 -0.18 -19.03 -3.61
N VAL A 65 1.00 -18.68 -3.11
CA VAL A 65 1.35 -18.66 -1.68
C VAL A 65 2.07 -17.37 -1.32
N LEU A 66 2.12 -16.99 -0.04
CA LEU A 66 2.95 -15.89 0.42
C LEU A 66 4.35 -16.42 0.77
N ALA A 67 5.36 -16.08 -0.02
CA ALA A 67 6.72 -16.61 0.15
C ALA A 67 7.34 -16.32 1.54
N CYS A 68 6.87 -15.27 2.24
CA CYS A 68 7.33 -14.98 3.60
C CYS A 68 6.69 -15.85 4.69
N GLN A 69 5.64 -16.61 4.37
CA GLN A 69 4.95 -17.52 5.28
C GLN A 69 5.13 -18.98 4.83
N ALA A 70 5.28 -19.20 3.53
CA ALA A 70 5.46 -20.51 2.95
C ALA A 70 6.88 -21.04 3.17
N ALA A 71 6.98 -22.34 3.48
CA ALA A 71 8.23 -23.03 3.75
C ALA A 71 8.52 -24.11 2.70
N VAL A 72 9.80 -24.35 2.45
CA VAL A 72 10.28 -25.38 1.51
C VAL A 72 9.94 -26.77 2.05
N ALA A 73 9.08 -27.52 1.36
CA ALA A 73 8.70 -28.88 1.73
C ALA A 73 9.31 -29.96 0.80
N GLY A 74 9.74 -29.57 -0.40
CA GLY A 74 10.41 -30.44 -1.38
C GLY A 74 10.96 -29.64 -2.56
N ASP A 75 11.41 -30.34 -3.60
CA ASP A 75 11.77 -29.70 -4.87
C ASP A 75 10.52 -28.99 -5.43
N ALA A 76 10.67 -27.74 -5.87
CA ALA A 76 9.54 -26.93 -6.35
C ALA A 76 9.97 -25.89 -7.39
N GLU A 77 9.01 -25.52 -8.25
CA GLU A 77 9.16 -24.46 -9.22
C GLU A 77 8.21 -23.32 -8.87
N ILE A 78 8.76 -22.12 -8.75
CA ILE A 78 8.09 -20.93 -8.30
C ILE A 78 8.27 -19.83 -9.33
N GLU A 79 7.16 -19.23 -9.74
CA GLU A 79 7.12 -18.07 -10.62
C GLU A 79 6.61 -16.84 -9.88
N PHE A 80 7.18 -15.69 -10.19
CA PHE A 80 6.75 -14.40 -9.69
C PHE A 80 7.14 -13.28 -10.63
N GLU A 81 6.38 -12.18 -10.57
CA GLU A 81 6.66 -11.02 -11.40
C GLU A 81 7.89 -10.27 -10.89
N GLU A 82 8.88 -10.06 -11.76
CA GLU A 82 10.04 -9.23 -11.45
C GLU A 82 9.62 -7.75 -11.37
N LEU A 83 10.00 -7.10 -10.27
CA LEU A 83 9.72 -5.69 -10.03
C LEU A 83 11.00 -4.85 -10.11
N PRO A 84 10.89 -3.55 -10.44
CA PRO A 84 12.03 -2.63 -10.35
C PRO A 84 12.68 -2.71 -8.97
N LEU A 85 14.01 -2.79 -8.95
CA LEU A 85 14.77 -2.83 -7.71
C LEU A 85 14.62 -1.49 -6.96
N PRO A 86 14.42 -1.52 -5.63
CA PRO A 86 14.31 -0.30 -4.85
C PRO A 86 15.57 0.58 -4.96
N MET A 87 15.37 1.83 -5.38
CA MET A 87 16.40 2.85 -5.48
C MET A 87 16.18 3.95 -4.44
N LYS A 88 17.30 4.54 -3.97
CA LYS A 88 17.27 5.70 -3.08
C LYS A 88 17.46 6.98 -3.88
N ARG A 89 16.71 8.03 -3.53
CA ARG A 89 16.88 9.39 -4.06
C ARG A 89 16.84 10.41 -2.94
N ALA A 90 17.73 11.40 -3.01
CA ALA A 90 17.56 12.61 -2.22
C ALA A 90 16.37 13.40 -2.77
N CYS A 91 15.63 14.07 -1.90
CA CYS A 91 14.52 14.93 -2.29
C CYS A 91 14.33 16.05 -1.26
N ALA A 92 13.47 17.00 -1.60
CA ALA A 92 12.97 18.00 -0.67
C ALA A 92 11.48 18.19 -0.87
N VAL A 93 10.79 18.59 0.20
CA VAL A 93 9.40 19.06 0.10
C VAL A 93 9.39 20.34 -0.73
N THR A 94 8.56 20.39 -1.76
CA THR A 94 8.41 21.59 -2.60
C THR A 94 7.07 22.26 -2.40
N GLU A 95 6.01 21.49 -2.20
CA GLU A 95 4.65 22.00 -2.00
C GLU A 95 3.95 21.22 -0.88
N ILE A 96 3.11 21.92 -0.12
CA ILE A 96 2.15 21.33 0.80
C ILE A 96 0.82 22.06 0.61
N ASN A 97 -0.20 21.35 0.16
CA ASN A 97 -1.55 21.87 -0.02
C ASN A 97 -2.50 21.17 0.96
N GLU A 98 -3.46 21.90 1.52
CA GLU A 98 -4.50 21.30 2.37
C GLU A 98 -5.64 20.81 1.47
N LEU A 99 -5.95 19.51 1.54
CA LEU A 99 -7.07 18.92 0.80
C LEU A 99 -8.31 18.73 1.68
N SER A 100 -8.09 18.47 2.97
CA SER A 100 -9.12 18.46 4.01
C SER A 100 -8.48 18.77 5.38
N PRO A 101 -9.27 18.94 6.46
CA PRO A 101 -8.73 19.17 7.80
C PRO A 101 -7.72 18.08 8.25
N GLU A 102 -7.90 16.83 7.81
CA GLU A 102 -6.99 15.74 8.15
C GLU A 102 -6.02 15.35 7.03
N ILE A 103 -6.14 15.86 5.79
CA ILE A 103 -5.36 15.36 4.66
C ILE A 103 -4.63 16.49 3.95
N ALA A 104 -3.31 16.33 3.82
CA ALA A 104 -2.45 17.22 3.07
C ALA A 104 -1.92 16.54 1.81
N GLU A 105 -1.94 17.26 0.68
CA GLU A 105 -1.10 16.95 -0.45
C GLU A 105 0.34 17.39 -0.12
N VAL A 106 1.30 16.49 -0.25
CA VAL A 106 2.73 16.79 -0.06
C VAL A 106 3.44 16.40 -1.33
N VAL A 107 4.17 17.36 -1.91
CA VAL A 107 4.94 17.16 -3.13
C VAL A 107 6.42 17.14 -2.77
N LEU A 108 7.11 16.10 -3.22
CA LEU A 108 8.56 15.98 -3.13
C LEU A 108 9.18 16.09 -4.52
N THR A 109 10.21 16.92 -4.67
CA THR A 109 11.06 16.90 -5.86
C THR A 109 12.30 16.07 -5.58
N THR A 110 12.52 15.03 -6.39
CA THR A 110 13.66 14.13 -6.28
C THR A 110 14.86 14.63 -7.08
N SER A 111 16.06 14.22 -6.68
CA SER A 111 17.33 14.56 -7.37
C SER A 111 17.45 13.93 -8.76
N ALA A 112 16.69 12.87 -9.02
CA ALA A 112 16.59 12.17 -10.30
C ALA A 112 15.26 11.40 -10.33
N PRO A 113 14.76 11.02 -11.52
CA PRO A 113 13.54 10.22 -11.63
C PRO A 113 13.59 8.96 -10.75
N LEU A 114 12.42 8.62 -10.21
CA LEU A 114 12.17 7.38 -9.49
C LEU A 114 11.04 6.65 -10.21
N GLU A 115 11.36 5.54 -10.85
CA GLU A 115 10.35 4.73 -11.53
C GLU A 115 9.51 3.97 -10.50
N PHE A 116 8.19 4.04 -10.64
CA PHE A 116 7.23 3.27 -9.86
C PHE A 116 6.02 2.95 -10.73
N ARG A 117 5.32 1.86 -10.40
CA ARG A 117 4.03 1.51 -11.02
C ARG A 117 2.89 2.09 -10.17
N PRO A 118 1.83 2.65 -10.78
CA PRO A 118 0.68 3.21 -10.05
C PRO A 118 0.10 2.18 -9.09
N GLY A 119 -0.01 2.53 -7.79
CA GLY A 119 -0.41 1.62 -6.71
C GLY A 119 0.74 1.02 -5.89
N GLN A 120 1.99 1.25 -6.29
CA GLN A 120 3.15 1.02 -5.43
C GLN A 120 3.29 2.11 -4.36
N TYR A 121 4.13 1.86 -3.36
CA TYR A 121 4.51 2.84 -2.35
C TYR A 121 6.02 3.01 -2.26
N VAL A 122 6.42 4.06 -1.55
CA VAL A 122 7.81 4.37 -1.27
C VAL A 122 7.98 4.67 0.21
N ARG A 123 9.19 4.46 0.71
CA ARG A 123 9.58 4.83 2.07
C ARG A 123 10.20 6.22 2.05
N VAL A 124 9.55 7.19 2.70
CA VAL A 124 10.03 8.57 2.82
C VAL A 124 10.59 8.79 4.22
N LYS A 125 11.81 9.34 4.29
CA LYS A 125 12.46 9.78 5.52
C LYS A 125 12.74 11.28 5.45
N PHE A 126 11.89 12.08 6.09
CA PHE A 126 12.16 13.50 6.32
C PHE A 126 13.32 13.66 7.31
N SER A 127 14.16 14.67 7.12
CA SER A 127 15.32 14.89 7.99
C SER A 127 14.89 15.11 9.44
N GLY A 128 15.49 14.36 10.38
CA GLY A 128 15.10 14.40 11.79
C GLY A 128 13.85 13.58 12.15
N TYR A 129 13.22 12.88 11.20
CA TYR A 129 12.03 12.07 11.43
C TYR A 129 12.24 10.60 11.05
N PRO A 130 11.49 9.67 11.69
CA PRO A 130 11.53 8.27 11.28
C PRO A 130 10.90 8.09 9.89
N ALA A 131 11.35 7.07 9.18
CA ALA A 131 10.81 6.78 7.85
C ALA A 131 9.35 6.30 7.93
N ARG A 132 8.54 6.65 6.92
CA ARG A 132 7.16 6.22 6.76
C ARG A 132 6.88 5.84 5.32
N GLU A 133 5.91 4.96 5.14
CA GLU A 133 5.47 4.48 3.83
C GLU A 133 4.34 5.38 3.33
N PHE A 134 4.49 5.88 2.10
CA PHE A 134 3.48 6.68 1.43
C PHE A 134 3.36 6.22 -0.02
N SER A 135 2.13 6.12 -0.51
CA SER A 135 1.86 5.70 -1.89
C SER A 135 1.81 6.94 -2.79
N PRO A 136 2.70 7.07 -3.79
CA PRO A 136 2.63 8.16 -4.74
C PRO A 136 1.31 8.15 -5.52
N THR A 137 0.80 9.34 -5.82
CA THR A 137 -0.44 9.58 -6.55
C THR A 137 -0.24 10.62 -7.65
N PHE A 138 -1.28 10.89 -8.43
CA PHE A 138 -1.28 11.96 -9.42
C PHE A 138 -2.08 13.16 -8.93
N ARG A 139 -1.68 14.35 -9.38
CA ARG A 139 -2.48 15.56 -9.20
C ARG A 139 -3.80 15.43 -9.94
N LEU A 140 -4.82 16.09 -9.41
CA LEU A 140 -6.16 16.09 -10.00
C LEU A 140 -6.18 16.71 -11.41
N ASP A 141 -5.43 17.78 -11.61
CA ASP A 141 -5.32 18.50 -12.89
C ASP A 141 -4.55 17.71 -13.97
N GLY A 142 -3.95 16.56 -13.59
CA GLY A 142 -3.15 15.73 -14.48
C GLY A 142 -1.75 16.28 -14.76
N SER A 143 -1.34 17.38 -14.10
CA SER A 143 0.02 17.89 -14.24
C SER A 143 1.04 16.89 -13.69
N PHE A 144 2.13 16.71 -14.44
CA PHE A 144 3.15 15.72 -14.13
C PHE A 144 4.54 16.28 -14.45
N LYS A 145 5.46 16.13 -13.48
CA LYS A 145 6.89 16.34 -13.70
C LYS A 145 7.62 15.06 -13.31
N GLN A 146 8.57 14.64 -14.14
CA GLN A 146 9.24 13.34 -14.02
C GLN A 146 9.97 13.13 -12.68
N VAL A 147 10.36 14.21 -12.01
CA VAL A 147 11.06 14.21 -10.72
C VAL A 147 10.14 14.58 -9.54
N GLU A 148 8.83 14.67 -9.75
CA GLU A 148 7.87 14.96 -8.68
C GLU A 148 7.18 13.69 -8.20
N LEU A 149 7.09 13.55 -6.88
CA LEU A 149 6.26 12.55 -6.21
C LEU A 149 5.21 13.28 -5.38
N VAL A 150 3.95 12.99 -5.65
CA VAL A 150 2.79 13.60 -4.98
C VAL A 150 2.22 12.58 -4.01
N PHE A 151 1.89 12.99 -2.79
CA PHE A 151 1.35 12.12 -1.75
C PHE A 151 0.14 12.77 -1.10
N HIS A 152 -0.88 11.99 -0.75
CA HIS A 152 -1.93 12.46 0.17
C HIS A 152 -1.71 11.84 1.55
N ILE A 153 -1.32 12.66 2.52
CA ILE A 153 -0.90 12.21 3.85
C ILE A 153 -1.96 12.62 4.87
N ARG A 154 -2.52 11.61 5.55
CA ARG A 154 -3.40 11.85 6.71
C ARG A 154 -2.58 12.36 7.90
N ARG A 155 -2.88 13.56 8.36
CA ARG A 155 -2.36 14.19 9.58
C ARG A 155 -2.96 13.49 10.80
N LEU A 156 -2.09 12.87 11.59
CA LEU A 156 -2.46 12.39 12.93
C LEU A 156 -1.90 13.42 13.91
N PRO A 157 -2.74 14.06 14.77
CA PRO A 157 -2.29 15.12 15.67
C PRO A 157 -1.06 14.74 16.51
N ASP A 158 -1.06 13.52 17.04
CA ASP A 158 0.03 12.95 17.86
C ASP A 158 1.05 12.15 17.03
N GLY A 159 0.94 12.18 15.70
CA GLY A 159 1.82 11.46 14.79
C GLY A 159 3.20 12.10 14.71
N THR A 160 4.26 11.31 14.93
CA THR A 160 5.66 11.78 14.89
C THR A 160 6.04 12.46 13.57
N VAL A 161 5.46 12.02 12.45
CA VAL A 161 5.72 12.57 11.11
C VAL A 161 4.52 13.36 10.62
N SER A 162 3.35 12.73 10.49
CA SER A 162 2.20 13.36 9.86
C SER A 162 1.64 14.55 10.64
N GLY A 163 1.80 14.60 11.97
CA GLY A 163 1.44 15.77 12.79
C GLY A 163 2.37 16.97 12.60
N GLN A 164 3.54 16.77 11.97
CA GLN A 164 4.55 17.81 11.70
C GLN A 164 4.50 18.36 10.27
N ILE A 165 3.72 17.75 9.38
CA ILE A 165 3.47 18.24 8.01
C ILE A 165 2.77 19.60 8.09
N GLY A 166 3.33 20.61 7.44
CA GLY A 166 2.90 22.01 7.53
C GLY A 166 3.42 22.76 8.77
N LYS A 167 3.97 22.05 9.77
CA LYS A 167 4.56 22.62 10.98
C LYS A 167 6.08 22.64 10.86
N ALA A 168 6.78 21.61 11.30
CA ALA A 168 8.24 21.53 11.16
C ALA A 168 8.68 20.97 9.80
N ILE A 169 7.83 20.19 9.14
CA ILE A 169 8.04 19.72 7.77
C ILE A 169 7.30 20.69 6.84
N ARG A 170 8.05 21.49 6.07
CA ARG A 170 7.58 22.58 5.20
C ARG A 170 8.30 22.54 3.85
N PRO A 171 7.85 23.29 2.82
CA PRO A 171 8.65 23.51 1.63
C PRO A 171 10.12 23.86 1.95
N GLY A 172 11.06 23.24 1.24
CA GLY A 172 12.49 23.27 1.50
C GLY A 172 13.01 22.17 2.44
N HIS A 173 12.14 21.45 3.15
CA HIS A 173 12.58 20.43 4.11
C HIS A 173 13.19 19.21 3.40
N ALA A 174 14.45 18.89 3.72
CA ALA A 174 15.19 17.80 3.12
C ALA A 174 14.65 16.42 3.52
N ALA A 175 14.63 15.50 2.55
CA ALA A 175 14.17 14.13 2.76
C ALA A 175 14.93 13.15 1.87
N HIS A 176 14.72 11.86 2.12
CA HIS A 176 15.12 10.79 1.22
C HIS A 176 13.91 9.91 0.93
N VAL A 177 13.80 9.46 -0.31
CA VAL A 177 12.84 8.46 -0.74
C VAL A 177 13.57 7.18 -1.13
N GLN A 178 13.00 6.03 -0.77
CA GLN A 178 13.46 4.71 -1.19
C GLN A 178 12.26 3.92 -1.74
N GLY A 179 12.43 3.28 -2.88
CA GLY A 179 11.38 2.45 -3.49
C GLY A 179 11.64 2.19 -4.98
N PRO A 180 10.69 1.59 -5.70
CA PRO A 180 9.33 1.32 -5.25
C PRO A 180 9.20 0.03 -4.44
N PHE A 181 8.09 -0.08 -3.71
CA PHE A 181 7.67 -1.26 -2.97
C PHE A 181 6.19 -1.57 -3.24
N GLY A 182 5.74 -2.76 -2.85
CA GLY A 182 4.34 -3.16 -2.95
C GLY A 182 3.97 -3.83 -4.28
N GLN A 183 3.00 -4.73 -4.18
CA GLN A 183 2.44 -5.49 -5.32
C GLN A 183 1.09 -4.94 -5.79
N ALA A 184 0.50 -3.97 -5.09
CA ALA A 184 -0.83 -3.45 -5.38
C ALA A 184 -0.88 -2.46 -6.55
N TYR A 185 -0.09 -2.70 -7.59
CA TYR A 185 -0.05 -1.86 -8.78
C TYR A 185 -0.91 -2.37 -9.93
N LEU A 186 -1.23 -1.45 -10.85
CA LEU A 186 -2.09 -1.72 -11.99
C LEU A 186 -1.54 -2.84 -12.87
N ARG A 187 -2.28 -3.95 -12.97
CA ARG A 187 -2.00 -5.05 -13.89
C ARG A 187 -2.68 -4.80 -15.23
N GLN A 188 -2.04 -5.24 -16.30
CA GLN A 188 -2.67 -5.31 -17.61
C GLN A 188 -3.74 -6.42 -17.61
N GLY A 189 -4.86 -6.19 -18.26
CA GLY A 189 -5.96 -7.15 -18.32
C GLY A 189 -7.17 -6.60 -19.06
N GLN A 190 -8.14 -7.47 -19.32
CA GLN A 190 -9.40 -7.13 -19.99
C GLN A 190 -10.64 -7.27 -19.09
N GLY A 191 -10.57 -8.07 -18.02
CA GLY A 191 -11.66 -8.25 -17.05
C GLY A 191 -11.90 -7.00 -16.19
N PRO A 192 -13.04 -6.87 -15.50
CA PRO A 192 -13.41 -5.64 -14.80
C PRO A 192 -12.42 -5.23 -13.69
N LEU A 193 -12.30 -3.92 -13.47
CA LEU A 193 -11.57 -3.33 -12.35
C LEU A 193 -12.54 -2.93 -11.25
N VAL A 194 -12.30 -3.40 -10.03
CA VAL A 194 -13.04 -2.95 -8.84
C VAL A 194 -12.07 -2.24 -7.90
N LEU A 195 -12.21 -0.93 -7.77
CA LEU A 195 -11.31 -0.07 -7.02
C LEU A 195 -11.99 0.39 -5.73
N VAL A 196 -11.38 0.10 -4.58
CA VAL A 196 -11.98 0.34 -3.26
C VAL A 196 -11.02 1.11 -2.38
N ALA A 197 -11.49 2.21 -1.77
CA ALA A 197 -10.65 3.07 -0.95
C ALA A 197 -11.30 3.48 0.36
N GLY A 198 -10.49 3.58 1.42
CA GLY A 198 -10.85 4.22 2.68
C GLY A 198 -9.90 5.38 3.02
N GLY A 199 -10.43 6.60 3.17
CA GLY A 199 -9.69 7.80 3.54
C GLY A 199 -8.48 8.07 2.63
N ALA A 200 -7.29 8.22 3.22
CA ALA A 200 -6.05 8.43 2.46
C ALA A 200 -5.67 7.25 1.53
N GLY A 201 -6.30 6.08 1.69
CA GLY A 201 -6.21 4.99 0.71
C GLY A 201 -6.72 5.37 -0.69
N TRP A 202 -7.43 6.49 -0.82
CA TRP A 202 -7.77 7.05 -2.12
C TRP A 202 -6.54 7.46 -2.95
N ALA A 203 -5.39 7.80 -2.34
CA ALA A 203 -4.20 8.20 -3.09
C ALA A 203 -3.68 7.11 -4.05
N PRO A 204 -3.34 5.87 -3.60
CA PRO A 204 -2.95 4.81 -4.51
C PRO A 204 -4.10 4.39 -5.45
N ILE A 205 -5.35 4.42 -4.99
CA ILE A 205 -6.50 4.06 -5.82
C ILE A 205 -6.74 5.07 -6.96
N TRP A 206 -6.55 6.36 -6.70
CA TRP A 206 -6.61 7.39 -7.74
C TRP A 206 -5.50 7.20 -8.78
N ALA A 207 -4.27 6.88 -8.33
CA ALA A 207 -3.18 6.55 -9.25
C ALA A 207 -3.54 5.39 -10.19
N LEU A 208 -4.12 4.31 -9.63
CA LEU A 208 -4.61 3.16 -10.39
C LEU A 208 -5.72 3.56 -11.37
N ALA A 209 -6.76 4.26 -10.90
CA ALA A 209 -7.90 4.66 -11.70
C ALA A 209 -7.46 5.54 -12.88
N ARG A 210 -6.70 6.60 -12.60
CA ARG A 210 -6.22 7.53 -13.63
C ARG A 210 -5.34 6.83 -14.66
N SER A 211 -4.42 5.96 -14.25
CA SER A 211 -3.59 5.19 -15.18
C SER A 211 -4.39 4.19 -16.01
N ALA A 212 -5.39 3.53 -15.42
CA ALA A 212 -6.27 2.61 -16.15
C ALA A 212 -7.09 3.35 -17.20
N ARG A 213 -7.62 4.55 -16.89
CA ARG A 213 -8.34 5.37 -17.89
C ARG A 213 -7.45 5.82 -19.05
N SER A 214 -6.15 6.03 -18.82
CA SER A 214 -5.20 6.40 -19.88
C SER A 214 -4.68 5.22 -20.69
N THR A 215 -4.50 4.05 -20.09
CA THR A 215 -3.78 2.91 -20.71
C THR A 215 -4.67 1.71 -21.04
N GLN A 216 -5.82 1.60 -20.40
CA GLN A 216 -6.77 0.48 -20.49
C GLN A 216 -8.22 1.01 -20.61
N ARG A 217 -8.42 2.01 -21.49
CA ARG A 217 -9.65 2.80 -21.65
C ARG A 217 -10.95 1.98 -21.70
N ASN A 218 -10.90 0.82 -22.34
CA ASN A 218 -12.06 -0.05 -22.58
C ASN A 218 -12.37 -1.01 -21.43
N ARG A 219 -11.48 -1.08 -20.42
CA ARG A 219 -11.66 -1.95 -19.27
C ARG A 219 -12.77 -1.39 -18.39
N GLU A 220 -13.77 -2.21 -18.11
CA GLU A 220 -14.86 -1.83 -17.20
C GLU A 220 -14.29 -1.51 -15.81
N MET A 221 -14.88 -0.51 -15.15
CA MET A 221 -14.39 -0.02 -13.87
C MET A 221 -15.56 0.31 -12.93
N ALA A 222 -15.47 -0.19 -11.71
CA ALA A 222 -16.30 0.20 -10.58
C ALA A 222 -15.41 0.78 -9.48
N VAL A 223 -15.86 1.86 -8.84
CA VAL A 223 -15.13 2.62 -7.84
C VAL A 223 -16.01 2.78 -6.61
N VAL A 224 -15.48 2.42 -5.45
CA VAL A 224 -16.13 2.66 -4.16
C VAL A 224 -15.14 3.34 -3.22
N ALA A 225 -15.33 4.64 -2.99
CA ALA A 225 -14.53 5.44 -2.08
C ALA A 225 -15.32 5.77 -0.82
N GLY A 226 -14.67 5.79 0.34
CA GLY A 226 -15.32 6.27 1.54
C GLY A 226 -14.41 6.82 2.60
N SER A 227 -15.01 7.57 3.50
CA SER A 227 -14.38 8.20 4.65
C SER A 227 -15.32 8.10 5.85
N ARG A 228 -14.81 8.49 7.03
CA ARG A 228 -15.65 8.52 8.24
C ARG A 228 -16.74 9.59 8.15
N ASP A 229 -16.38 10.76 7.64
CA ASP A 229 -17.20 11.95 7.52
C ASP A 229 -17.01 12.61 6.15
N ALA A 230 -17.90 13.53 5.79
CA ALA A 230 -17.92 14.19 4.50
C ALA A 230 -16.68 15.07 4.24
N ASP A 231 -16.17 15.75 5.27
CA ASP A 231 -14.99 16.62 5.16
C ASP A 231 -13.75 15.84 4.73
N ASN A 232 -13.65 14.58 5.14
CA ASN A 232 -12.53 13.70 4.78
C ASN A 232 -12.77 12.85 3.53
N LEU A 233 -13.86 13.07 2.81
CA LEU A 233 -14.04 12.62 1.42
C LEU A 233 -13.38 13.62 0.46
N TYR A 234 -12.10 13.87 0.71
CA TYR A 234 -11.34 15.05 0.27
C TYR A 234 -11.12 15.19 -1.25
N MET A 235 -11.37 14.14 -2.03
CA MET A 235 -11.14 14.11 -3.49
C MET A 235 -12.43 13.83 -4.27
N LEU A 236 -13.58 14.34 -3.79
CA LEU A 236 -14.84 14.35 -4.54
C LEU A 236 -14.66 14.80 -6.02
N PRO A 237 -13.87 15.84 -6.34
CA PRO A 237 -13.63 16.21 -7.74
C PRO A 237 -13.02 15.10 -8.61
N SER A 238 -12.21 14.20 -8.05
CA SER A 238 -11.67 13.06 -8.81
C SER A 238 -12.70 11.97 -9.07
N LEU A 239 -13.68 11.80 -8.18
CA LEU A 239 -14.82 10.92 -8.41
C LEU A 239 -15.70 11.49 -9.53
N GLN A 240 -15.95 12.80 -9.51
CA GLN A 240 -16.67 13.48 -10.59
C GLN A 240 -15.92 13.34 -11.91
N TRP A 241 -14.59 13.51 -11.90
CA TRP A 241 -13.77 13.30 -13.10
C TRP A 241 -13.95 11.90 -13.70
N LEU A 242 -14.02 10.86 -12.87
CA LEU A 242 -14.26 9.48 -13.35
C LEU A 242 -15.65 9.32 -13.97
N ILE A 243 -16.67 9.93 -13.37
CA ILE A 243 -18.04 9.93 -13.91
C ILE A 243 -18.07 10.61 -15.28
N ASP A 244 -17.50 11.81 -15.38
CA ASP A 244 -17.42 12.58 -16.63
C ASP A 244 -16.62 11.85 -17.71
N ASP A 245 -15.62 11.07 -17.29
CA ASP A 245 -14.78 10.23 -18.13
C ASP A 245 -15.46 8.90 -18.55
N GLY A 246 -16.68 8.64 -18.10
CA GLY A 246 -17.54 7.53 -18.52
C GLY A 246 -17.52 6.30 -17.62
N VAL A 247 -16.98 6.41 -16.39
CA VAL A 247 -17.06 5.33 -15.40
C VAL A 247 -18.49 5.29 -14.82
N ARG A 248 -19.20 4.18 -15.06
CA ARG A 248 -20.63 4.05 -14.70
C ARG A 248 -20.85 3.92 -13.20
N ASP A 249 -20.03 3.12 -12.54
CA ASP A 249 -20.22 2.75 -11.14
C ASP A 249 -19.24 3.48 -10.24
N VAL A 250 -19.54 4.73 -9.89
CA VAL A 250 -18.75 5.53 -8.95
C VAL A 250 -19.59 5.81 -7.70
N ILE A 251 -19.19 5.22 -6.57
CA ILE A 251 -19.91 5.31 -5.30
C ILE A 251 -19.02 5.97 -4.26
N ALA A 252 -19.54 7.04 -3.67
CA ALA A 252 -18.92 7.71 -2.54
C ALA A 252 -19.72 7.43 -1.27
N THR A 253 -19.04 7.18 -0.15
CA THR A 253 -19.67 6.78 1.11
C THR A 253 -19.11 7.51 2.32
N THR A 254 -19.97 7.78 3.31
CA THR A 254 -19.55 8.29 4.62
C THR A 254 -20.27 7.56 5.75
N GLU A 255 -19.57 7.27 6.85
CA GLU A 255 -20.19 6.64 8.03
C GLU A 255 -21.07 7.62 8.82
N VAL A 256 -20.75 8.91 8.78
CA VAL A 256 -21.47 9.97 9.51
C VAL A 256 -21.77 11.13 8.55
N GLY A 257 -22.96 11.72 8.70
CA GLY A 257 -23.33 12.98 8.03
C GLY A 257 -23.52 12.88 6.52
N SER A 258 -23.90 11.72 5.99
CA SER A 258 -24.11 11.54 4.55
C SER A 258 -25.27 12.37 4.02
N THR A 259 -25.07 13.06 2.90
CA THR A 259 -26.11 13.71 2.10
C THR A 259 -25.97 13.24 0.65
N LEU A 260 -27.09 12.94 -0.01
CA LEU A 260 -27.06 12.49 -1.41
C LEU A 260 -26.33 13.52 -2.28
N PRO A 261 -25.46 13.08 -3.22
CA PRO A 261 -25.29 11.72 -3.72
C PRO A 261 -24.38 10.78 -2.90
N ILE A 262 -23.81 11.25 -1.79
CA ILE A 262 -22.95 10.44 -0.90
C ILE A 262 -23.82 9.46 -0.11
N ARG A 263 -23.50 8.17 -0.16
CA ARG A 263 -24.27 7.10 0.48
C ARG A 263 -23.84 6.87 1.94
N PRO A 264 -24.76 6.55 2.86
CA PRO A 264 -24.40 6.24 4.24
C PRO A 264 -23.69 4.89 4.37
N GLY A 265 -22.72 4.80 5.27
CA GLY A 265 -22.05 3.55 5.64
C GLY A 265 -20.64 3.40 5.05
N ARG A 266 -20.17 2.15 4.95
CA ARG A 266 -18.79 1.83 4.60
C ARG A 266 -18.68 1.42 3.12
N PRO A 267 -17.51 1.62 2.48
CA PRO A 267 -17.28 1.14 1.10
C PRO A 267 -17.61 -0.34 0.91
N SER A 268 -17.33 -1.19 1.90
CA SER A 268 -17.59 -2.62 1.83
C SER A 268 -19.07 -3.01 1.67
N HIS A 269 -20.02 -2.13 1.97
CA HIS A 269 -21.45 -2.35 1.79
C HIS A 269 -21.89 -2.21 0.32
N TYR A 270 -21.09 -1.53 -0.50
CA TYR A 270 -21.45 -1.13 -1.86
C TYR A 270 -20.57 -1.75 -2.95
N LEU A 271 -19.82 -2.80 -2.61
CA LEU A 271 -19.08 -3.56 -3.62
C LEU A 271 -20.06 -4.20 -4.61
N PRO A 272 -19.71 -4.25 -5.91
CA PRO A 272 -20.46 -5.04 -6.86
C PRO A 272 -20.40 -6.53 -6.51
N LEU A 273 -21.25 -7.33 -7.15
CA LEU A 273 -21.07 -8.78 -7.15
C LEU A 273 -19.77 -9.10 -7.87
N LEU A 274 -18.85 -9.75 -7.17
CA LEU A 274 -17.53 -10.09 -7.70
C LEU A 274 -17.57 -11.45 -8.43
N GLY A 275 -16.75 -11.59 -9.47
CA GLY A 275 -16.57 -12.80 -10.25
C GLY A 275 -15.10 -13.13 -10.55
N LEU A 276 -14.87 -14.27 -11.20
CA LEU A 276 -13.54 -14.83 -11.51
C LEU A 276 -12.66 -13.89 -12.35
N GLU A 277 -13.27 -13.11 -13.23
CA GLU A 277 -12.57 -12.20 -14.14
C GLU A 277 -12.24 -10.84 -13.50
N ASP A 278 -12.76 -10.58 -12.29
CA ASP A 278 -12.56 -9.30 -11.64
C ASP A 278 -11.15 -9.18 -11.07
N THR A 279 -10.58 -8.00 -11.26
CA THR A 279 -9.38 -7.57 -10.55
C THR A 279 -9.73 -6.48 -9.55
N VAL A 280 -9.63 -6.83 -8.27
CA VAL A 280 -9.97 -5.97 -7.15
C VAL A 280 -8.72 -5.31 -6.59
N TYR A 281 -8.75 -3.99 -6.45
CA TYR A 281 -7.75 -3.22 -5.71
C TYR A 281 -8.40 -2.58 -4.49
N VAL A 282 -7.76 -2.73 -3.33
CA VAL A 282 -8.23 -2.10 -2.09
C VAL A 282 -7.10 -1.44 -1.33
N ALA A 283 -7.30 -0.20 -0.88
CA ALA A 283 -6.34 0.52 -0.06
C ALA A 283 -7.00 1.29 1.10
N GLY A 284 -6.32 1.35 2.24
CA GLY A 284 -6.77 2.11 3.41
C GLY A 284 -6.74 1.31 4.71
N PRO A 285 -7.67 1.55 5.66
CA PRO A 285 -7.68 0.90 6.96
C PRO A 285 -7.76 -0.63 6.85
N VAL A 286 -7.00 -1.33 7.71
CA VAL A 286 -6.89 -2.81 7.73
C VAL A 286 -8.26 -3.49 7.71
N GLY A 287 -9.21 -3.02 8.53
CA GLY A 287 -10.55 -3.60 8.59
C GLY A 287 -11.33 -3.54 7.26
N LEU A 288 -11.18 -2.46 6.48
CA LEU A 288 -11.78 -2.39 5.14
C LEU A 288 -11.08 -3.37 4.20
N VAL A 289 -9.75 -3.37 4.20
CA VAL A 289 -8.92 -4.23 3.34
C VAL A 289 -9.23 -5.70 3.56
N ASP A 290 -9.34 -6.15 4.81
CA ASP A 290 -9.63 -7.55 5.12
C ASP A 290 -11.04 -7.97 4.68
N ILE A 291 -12.05 -7.12 4.85
CA ILE A 291 -13.41 -7.40 4.37
C ILE A 291 -13.42 -7.56 2.84
N VAL A 292 -12.76 -6.66 2.11
CA VAL A 292 -12.71 -6.71 0.65
C VAL A 292 -11.94 -7.94 0.17
N LYS A 293 -10.79 -8.25 0.78
CA LYS A 293 -10.02 -9.48 0.48
C LYS A 293 -10.86 -10.74 0.69
N ASN A 294 -11.63 -10.82 1.77
CA ASN A 294 -12.49 -11.97 2.04
C ASN A 294 -13.62 -12.11 1.01
N LYS A 295 -14.24 -10.99 0.61
CA LYS A 295 -15.25 -10.98 -0.46
C LYS A 295 -14.67 -11.41 -1.80
N ALA A 296 -13.51 -10.87 -2.18
CA ALA A 296 -12.82 -11.25 -3.42
C ALA A 296 -12.43 -12.73 -3.42
N ARG A 297 -11.87 -13.23 -2.30
CA ARG A 297 -11.55 -14.65 -2.13
C ARG A 297 -12.78 -15.54 -2.28
N SER A 298 -13.92 -15.15 -1.69
CA SER A 298 -15.17 -15.92 -1.79
C SER A 298 -15.72 -16.00 -3.21
N ALA A 299 -15.42 -14.98 -4.02
CA ALA A 299 -15.76 -14.92 -5.45
C ALA A 299 -14.67 -15.49 -6.38
N ASN A 300 -13.54 -15.96 -5.82
CA ASN A 300 -12.34 -16.33 -6.58
C ASN A 300 -11.82 -15.21 -7.51
N ALA A 301 -12.08 -13.95 -7.16
CA ALA A 301 -11.57 -12.79 -7.87
C ALA A 301 -10.11 -12.51 -7.49
N GLN A 302 -9.33 -11.96 -8.42
CA GLN A 302 -7.98 -11.49 -8.11
C GLN A 302 -8.05 -10.28 -7.19
N CYS A 303 -7.24 -10.24 -6.13
CA CYS A 303 -7.26 -9.15 -5.16
C CYS A 303 -5.86 -8.67 -4.80
N TYR A 304 -5.62 -7.39 -5.02
CA TYR A 304 -4.42 -6.68 -4.62
C TYR A 304 -4.75 -5.65 -3.56
N ALA A 305 -3.98 -5.64 -2.47
CA ALA A 305 -4.32 -4.88 -1.27
C ALA A 305 -3.14 -4.04 -0.78
N ASP A 306 -3.44 -2.82 -0.32
CA ASP A 306 -2.51 -1.89 0.32
C ASP A 306 -3.06 -1.48 1.71
N PRO A 307 -2.87 -2.34 2.74
CA PRO A 307 -3.32 -2.05 4.10
C PRO A 307 -2.42 -1.00 4.77
N PHE A 308 -3.02 0.07 5.26
CA PHE A 308 -2.30 1.10 6.00
C PHE A 308 -2.12 0.64 7.45
N LEU A 309 -0.97 0.01 7.71
CA LEU A 309 -0.61 -0.50 9.03
C LEU A 309 -0.22 0.67 9.94
N PRO A 310 -0.73 0.71 11.19
CA PRO A 310 -0.14 1.57 12.21
C PRO A 310 1.33 1.20 12.37
N SER A 311 2.23 2.18 12.41
CA SER A 311 3.65 1.89 12.61
C SER A 311 3.83 1.15 13.94
N SER A 312 4.29 -0.11 13.90
CA SER A 312 4.77 -0.82 15.08
C SER A 312 5.99 -0.07 15.61
N GLN A 313 5.85 0.68 16.70
CA GLN A 313 7.00 1.23 17.40
C GLN A 313 7.72 0.06 18.07
N THR A 314 8.86 -0.36 17.56
CA THR A 314 9.91 -0.85 18.45
C THR A 314 10.57 0.42 19.00
N PRO A 315 10.34 0.81 20.27
CA PRO A 315 10.90 2.04 20.78
C PRO A 315 12.42 1.93 20.72
N SER A 316 13.10 2.96 20.19
CA SER A 316 14.55 2.98 20.22
C SER A 316 15.03 2.97 21.67
N LEU A 317 16.27 2.51 21.91
CA LEU A 317 16.86 2.53 23.25
C LEU A 317 16.83 3.95 23.84
N MET A 318 17.03 4.97 22.99
CA MET A 318 16.88 6.38 23.36
C MET A 318 15.46 6.73 23.79
N ASP A 319 14.42 6.29 23.08
CA ASP A 319 13.02 6.56 23.47
C ASP A 319 12.66 5.93 24.83
N LYS A 320 13.24 4.76 25.13
CA LYS A 320 13.10 4.10 26.44
C LYS A 320 13.83 4.88 27.52
N ILE A 321 15.04 5.37 27.25
CA ILE A 321 15.83 6.19 28.17
C ILE A 321 15.11 7.52 28.42
N THR A 322 14.62 8.23 27.40
CA THR A 322 13.90 9.50 27.57
C THR A 322 12.60 9.32 28.38
N ARG A 323 11.91 8.18 28.23
CA ARG A 323 10.74 7.84 29.08
C ARG A 323 11.14 7.58 30.55
N LEU A 324 12.25 6.87 30.78
CA LEU A 324 12.80 6.63 32.12
C LEU A 324 13.23 7.92 32.82
N TRP A 325 13.80 8.87 32.08
CA TRP A 325 14.17 10.19 32.61
C TRP A 325 12.94 11.05 32.93
N ARG A 326 11.94 11.09 32.05
CA ARG A 326 10.67 11.79 32.32
C ARG A 326 9.88 11.21 33.50
N SER A 327 9.98 9.91 33.76
CA SER A 327 9.38 9.29 34.96
C SER A 327 10.11 9.60 36.27
N ARG A 328 11.35 10.09 36.21
CA ARG A 328 12.15 10.48 37.39
C ARG A 328 12.04 11.97 37.75
N GLU A 329 11.54 12.81 36.83
CA GLU A 329 11.44 14.27 37.01
C GLU A 329 10.08 14.77 37.51
N GLN A 330 9.14 13.88 37.91
CA GLN A 330 7.95 14.32 38.64
C GLN A 330 8.24 14.38 40.15
N PRO A 331 8.37 15.56 40.77
CA PRO A 331 8.37 15.65 42.22
C PRO A 331 6.98 15.32 42.74
N HIS A 332 6.90 14.33 43.64
CA HIS A 332 5.74 14.10 44.50
C HIS A 332 5.35 15.41 45.18
N ARG A 333 4.20 15.99 44.82
CA ARG A 333 3.50 16.95 45.69
C ARG A 333 2.70 16.14 46.72
N PRO A 334 2.99 16.24 48.04
CA PRO A 334 2.10 15.70 49.05
C PRO A 334 0.82 16.53 49.05
N GLY A 335 -0.32 15.86 49.10
CA GLY A 335 -1.63 16.48 49.08
C GLY A 335 -1.94 17.24 50.37
N LEU A 336 -2.67 18.34 50.20
CA LEU A 336 -3.67 18.92 51.10
C LEU A 336 -4.72 19.60 50.21
#